data_AF-A0A7R8ZFL7-F1
#
_entry.id   AF-A0A7R8ZFL7-F1
#
_cell.length_a   1.000
_cell.length_b   1.000
_cell.length_c   1.000
_cell.angle_alpha   90.00
_cell.angle_beta   90.00
_cell.angle_gamma   90.00
#
_symmetry.space_group_name_H-M   'P 1'
#
loop_
_entity.id
_entity.type
_entity.pdbx_description
1 polymer ?
#
loop_
_entity_poly.entity_id
_entity_poly.type
_entity_poly.pdbx_seq_one_letter_code
_entity_poly.pdbx_strand_id
1 'polypeptide(L)'
;SLQLLKNLTSPAYAAQIRSQISDTRTWNEASHYGAVLSQPEDHGTANLCVLAPNGDAVAVTSTINLLFGAQEQSLSTGIILNDEMDDFSAPNITNAFGIPPSPNNFIQPGKRPLSSMVPSIVVDGEGDVRLVVGAAGGTKITT
;
A
#
# COMPACT_ATOMS: atom_id res chain seq x y z
N SER A 1 -8.55 3.95 -13.09
CA SER A 1 -8.76 4.28 -14.51
C SER A 1 -7.52 4.96 -15.07
N LEU A 2 -7.27 4.92 -16.39
CA LEU A 2 -6.10 5.58 -17.02
C LEU A 2 -6.05 7.09 -16.74
N GLN A 3 -7.21 7.74 -16.57
CA GLN A 3 -7.29 9.16 -16.23
C GLN A 3 -6.73 9.45 -14.83
N LEU A 4 -7.04 8.60 -13.84
CA LEU A 4 -6.50 8.74 -12.48
C LEU A 4 -4.98 8.64 -12.49
N LEU A 5 -4.43 7.64 -13.21
CA LEU A 5 -2.99 7.45 -13.30
C LEU A 5 -2.29 8.67 -13.92
N LYS A 6 -2.85 9.21 -15.03
CA LYS A 6 -2.34 10.44 -15.66
C LYS A 6 -2.31 11.63 -14.71
N ASN A 7 -3.32 11.78 -13.85
CA ASN A 7 -3.35 12.85 -12.86
C ASN A 7 -2.30 12.62 -11.77
N LEU A 8 -2.23 11.42 -11.19
CA LEU A 8 -1.31 11.11 -10.08
C LEU A 8 0.17 11.25 -10.47
N THR A 9 0.52 11.07 -11.74
CA THR A 9 1.89 11.25 -12.24
C THR A 9 2.13 12.60 -12.93
N SER A 10 1.17 13.54 -12.88
CA SER A 10 1.28 14.84 -13.56
C SER A 10 2.05 15.86 -12.71
N PRO A 11 3.08 16.53 -13.25
CA PRO A 11 3.76 17.62 -12.55
C PRO A 11 2.84 18.77 -12.18
N ALA A 12 1.85 19.09 -13.03
CA ALA A 12 0.89 20.15 -12.77
C ALA A 12 -0.04 19.80 -11.61
N TYR A 13 -0.47 18.54 -11.52
CA TYR A 13 -1.29 18.05 -10.41
C TYR A 13 -0.48 18.05 -9.11
N ALA A 14 0.78 17.57 -9.15
CA ALA A 14 1.68 17.63 -7.99
C ALA A 14 1.91 19.07 -7.51
N ALA A 15 2.09 20.02 -8.41
CA ALA A 15 2.23 21.44 -8.08
C ALA A 15 0.98 22.02 -7.40
N GLN A 16 -0.22 21.63 -7.88
CA GLN A 16 -1.50 22.02 -7.27
C GLN A 16 -1.68 21.46 -5.86
N ILE A 17 -1.27 20.21 -5.60
CA ILE A 17 -1.30 19.65 -4.25
C ILE A 17 -0.27 20.36 -3.37
N ARG A 18 0.95 20.58 -3.87
CA ARG A 18 2.02 21.28 -3.13
C ARG A 18 1.60 22.68 -2.68
N SER A 19 0.83 23.43 -3.48
CA SER A 19 0.38 24.78 -3.08
C SER A 19 -0.59 24.80 -1.89
N GLN A 20 -1.11 23.64 -1.48
CA GLN A 20 -1.98 23.52 -0.30
C GLN A 20 -1.17 23.24 0.98
N ILE A 21 0.12 22.91 0.87
CA ILE A 21 0.99 22.63 2.02
C ILE A 21 1.41 23.96 2.65
N SER A 22 1.32 24.05 3.98
CA SER A 22 1.77 25.19 4.75
C SER A 22 2.96 24.82 5.63
N ASP A 23 4.03 25.60 5.55
CA ASP A 23 5.25 25.38 6.37
C ASP A 23 5.06 25.78 7.85
N THR A 24 3.96 26.46 8.19
CA THR A 24 3.76 27.07 9.52
C THR A 24 2.61 26.49 10.30
N ARG A 25 1.77 25.64 9.68
CA ARG A 25 0.62 25.02 10.34
C ARG A 25 0.20 23.71 9.69
N THR A 26 -0.50 22.91 10.48
CA THR A 26 -1.30 21.77 10.03
C THR A 26 -2.77 22.04 10.32
N TRP A 27 -3.66 21.40 9.54
CA TRP A 27 -5.08 21.33 9.79
C TRP A 27 -5.43 20.05 10.54
N ASN A 28 -6.39 20.13 11.47
CA ASN A 28 -6.85 19.00 12.27
C ASN A 28 -7.78 18.06 11.49
N GLU A 29 -8.48 18.60 10.48
CA GLU A 29 -9.42 17.84 9.66
C GLU A 29 -8.68 17.09 8.56
N ALA A 30 -8.71 15.75 8.58
CA ALA A 30 -8.06 14.92 7.57
C ALA A 30 -8.58 15.21 6.14
N SER A 31 -9.85 15.61 6.01
CA SER A 31 -10.47 16.00 4.74
C SER A 31 -9.79 17.18 4.06
N HIS A 32 -9.12 18.05 4.82
CA HIS A 32 -8.30 19.12 4.26
C HIS A 32 -7.20 18.58 3.32
N TYR A 33 -6.61 17.44 3.68
CA TYR A 33 -5.56 16.79 2.89
C TYR A 33 -6.11 15.84 1.82
N GLY A 34 -7.42 15.89 1.55
CA GLY A 34 -8.07 15.03 0.57
C GLY A 34 -8.37 13.62 1.07
N ALA A 35 -8.24 13.34 2.38
CA ALA A 35 -8.68 12.08 2.96
C ALA A 35 -10.22 12.02 2.99
N VAL A 36 -10.80 11.37 1.98
CA VAL A 36 -12.25 11.16 1.84
C VAL A 36 -12.68 9.72 2.07
N LEU A 37 -11.74 8.77 1.99
CA LEU A 37 -11.99 7.34 2.14
C LEU A 37 -10.92 6.72 3.03
N SER A 38 -11.30 5.78 3.88
CA SER A 38 -10.36 5.05 4.74
C SER A 38 -9.85 3.77 4.07
N GLN A 39 -8.65 3.38 4.44
CA GLN A 39 -8.11 2.03 4.21
C GLN A 39 -8.06 1.28 5.54
N PRO A 40 -8.26 -0.05 5.54
CA PRO A 40 -7.98 -0.90 6.70
C PRO A 40 -6.53 -0.73 7.17
N GLU A 41 -6.26 -0.94 8.47
CA GLU A 41 -4.88 -1.12 8.93
C GLU A 41 -4.47 -2.59 8.70
N ASP A 42 -3.28 -2.78 8.14
CA ASP A 42 -2.68 -4.09 7.89
C ASP A 42 -1.31 -4.20 8.60
N HIS A 43 -0.90 -5.42 8.93
CA HIS A 43 0.33 -5.79 9.63
C HIS A 43 1.03 -6.99 8.93
N GLY A 44 1.93 -7.71 9.62
CA GLY A 44 2.42 -9.02 9.16
C GLY A 44 3.06 -9.10 7.76
N THR A 45 3.82 -8.08 7.36
CA THR A 45 4.57 -8.07 6.09
C THR A 45 6.05 -8.41 6.32
N ALA A 46 6.69 -9.06 5.34
CA ALA A 46 8.15 -9.20 5.26
C ALA A 46 8.66 -8.65 3.92
N ASN A 47 9.85 -8.05 3.95
CA ASN A 47 10.50 -7.53 2.76
C ASN A 47 11.94 -8.04 2.66
N LEU A 48 12.36 -8.39 1.45
CA LEU A 48 13.71 -8.82 1.11
C LEU A 48 14.18 -8.08 -0.15
N CYS A 49 15.40 -7.57 -0.10
CA CYS A 49 16.06 -6.93 -1.23
C CYS A 49 17.40 -7.64 -1.50
N VAL A 50 17.65 -7.97 -2.76
CA VAL A 50 18.89 -8.61 -3.21
C VAL A 50 19.44 -7.84 -4.40
N LEU A 51 20.73 -7.54 -4.36
CA LEU A 51 21.51 -7.05 -5.50
C LEU A 51 22.70 -7.99 -5.70
N ALA A 52 22.76 -8.64 -6.85
CA ALA A 52 23.83 -9.55 -7.19
C ALA A 52 25.01 -8.82 -7.85
N PRO A 53 26.24 -9.37 -7.80
CA PRO A 53 27.43 -8.72 -8.36
C PRO A 53 27.38 -8.49 -9.88
N ASN A 54 26.54 -9.22 -10.60
CA ASN A 54 26.32 -9.06 -12.04
C ASN A 54 25.30 -7.97 -12.38
N GLY A 55 24.74 -7.28 -11.39
CA GLY A 55 23.74 -6.22 -11.56
C GLY A 55 22.28 -6.69 -11.45
N ASP A 56 22.01 -7.99 -11.28
CA ASP A 56 20.64 -8.48 -11.09
C ASP A 56 20.08 -7.95 -9.76
N ALA A 57 18.91 -7.34 -9.80
CA ALA A 57 18.24 -6.78 -8.64
C ALA A 57 16.86 -7.40 -8.45
N VAL A 58 16.54 -7.76 -7.20
CA VAL A 58 15.27 -8.36 -6.81
C VAL A 58 14.76 -7.67 -5.54
N ALA A 59 13.56 -7.10 -5.61
CA ALA A 59 12.80 -6.63 -4.45
C ALA A 59 11.57 -7.52 -4.29
N VAL A 60 11.41 -8.13 -3.13
CA VAL A 60 10.25 -8.98 -2.81
C VAL A 60 9.64 -8.51 -1.50
N THR A 61 8.36 -8.19 -1.56
CA THR A 61 7.52 -7.98 -0.39
C THR A 61 6.45 -9.08 -0.38
N SER A 62 6.29 -9.75 0.75
CA SER A 62 5.32 -10.85 0.92
C SER A 62 4.64 -10.76 2.27
N THR A 63 3.40 -11.21 2.35
CA THR A 63 2.59 -11.18 3.57
C THR A 63 1.61 -12.34 3.62
N ILE A 64 1.07 -12.61 4.81
CA ILE A 64 -0.15 -13.38 5.03
C ILE A 64 -1.25 -12.49 5.64
N ASN A 65 -1.14 -11.18 5.41
CA ASN A 65 -1.86 -10.08 6.06
C ASN A 65 -1.51 -10.00 7.56
N LEU A 66 -2.45 -10.21 8.48
CA LEU A 66 -2.18 -10.02 9.92
C LEU A 66 -1.22 -11.07 10.51
N LEU A 67 -0.86 -10.90 11.79
CA LEU A 67 -0.04 -11.85 12.54
C LEU A 67 -0.67 -13.25 12.52
N PHE A 68 0.04 -14.22 11.94
CA PHE A 68 -0.44 -15.59 11.68
C PHE A 68 -1.64 -15.69 10.72
N GLY A 69 -1.90 -14.64 9.93
CA GLY A 69 -2.96 -14.59 8.93
C GLY A 69 -4.32 -14.92 9.53
N ALA A 70 -5.04 -15.86 8.90
CA ALA A 70 -6.34 -16.34 9.40
C ALA A 70 -6.27 -17.12 10.72
N GLN A 71 -5.07 -17.31 11.28
CA GLN A 71 -4.82 -18.15 12.46
C GLN A 71 -5.22 -19.62 12.26
N GLU A 72 -5.33 -20.01 10.99
CA GLU A 72 -5.69 -21.35 10.56
C GLU A 72 -4.49 -22.01 9.87
N GLN A 73 -4.25 -23.27 10.20
CA GLN A 73 -3.17 -24.07 9.63
C GLN A 73 -3.74 -25.33 8.98
N SER A 74 -3.27 -25.65 7.79
CA SER A 74 -3.54 -26.94 7.16
C SER A 74 -2.92 -28.07 7.99
N LEU A 75 -3.75 -28.95 8.57
CA LEU A 75 -3.28 -30.07 9.40
C LEU A 75 -2.41 -31.08 8.63
N SER A 76 -2.56 -31.18 7.31
CA SER A 76 -1.80 -32.13 6.49
C SER A 76 -0.47 -31.57 5.99
N THR A 77 -0.35 -30.25 5.82
CA THR A 77 0.84 -29.61 5.21
C THR A 77 1.59 -28.68 6.14
N GLY A 78 0.96 -28.23 7.23
CA GLY A 78 1.49 -27.22 8.13
C GLY A 78 1.46 -25.79 7.58
N ILE A 79 0.87 -25.55 6.40
CA ILE A 79 0.79 -24.21 5.81
C ILE A 79 -0.22 -23.35 6.59
N ILE A 80 0.21 -22.16 7.00
CA ILE A 80 -0.63 -21.13 7.61
C ILE A 80 -1.37 -20.37 6.51
N LEU A 81 -2.67 -20.18 6.66
CA LEU A 81 -3.52 -19.49 5.70
C LEU A 81 -3.54 -17.98 5.97
N ASN A 82 -3.52 -17.18 4.89
CA ASN A 82 -3.66 -15.72 4.99
C ASN A 82 -5.11 -15.31 5.32
N ASP A 83 -5.26 -14.09 5.81
CA ASP A 83 -6.55 -13.40 5.96
C ASP A 83 -6.66 -12.15 5.08
N GLU A 84 -6.00 -12.13 3.91
CA GLU A 84 -5.91 -10.97 3.00
C GLU A 84 -7.28 -10.41 2.54
N MET A 85 -8.36 -11.18 2.70
CA MET A 85 -9.71 -10.69 2.45
C MET A 85 -10.11 -9.53 3.39
N ASP A 86 -9.41 -9.36 4.50
CA ASP A 86 -9.56 -8.24 5.45
C ASP A 86 -9.17 -6.87 4.84
N ASP A 87 -8.27 -6.86 3.84
CA ASP A 87 -7.88 -5.63 3.13
C ASP A 87 -9.02 -5.05 2.26
N PHE A 88 -10.10 -5.81 2.03
CA PHE A 88 -11.29 -5.23 1.40
C PHE A 88 -12.00 -4.28 2.35
N SER A 89 -12.47 -3.16 1.80
CA SER A 89 -13.38 -2.30 2.53
C SER A 89 -14.79 -2.91 2.54
N ALA A 90 -15.59 -2.57 3.56
CA ALA A 90 -16.99 -2.97 3.66
C ALA A 90 -17.88 -1.77 3.98
N PRO A 91 -19.10 -1.64 3.41
CA PRO A 91 -19.95 -0.45 3.53
C PRO A 91 -20.23 0.03 4.96
N ASN A 92 -20.12 -0.85 5.95
CA ASN A 92 -20.46 -0.60 7.35
C ASN A 92 -19.23 -0.39 8.26
N ILE A 93 -18.02 -0.33 7.70
CA ILE A 93 -16.76 -0.18 8.47
C ILE A 93 -16.17 1.20 8.19
N THR A 94 -16.22 2.06 9.21
CA THR A 94 -15.65 3.42 9.19
C THR A 94 -14.39 3.44 10.07
N ASN A 95 -13.34 4.15 9.66
CA ASN A 95 -12.12 4.22 10.47
C ASN A 95 -12.26 5.11 11.74
N ALA A 96 -11.20 5.14 12.55
CA ALA A 96 -11.12 5.92 13.80
C ALA A 96 -11.32 7.44 13.62
N PHE A 97 -11.22 7.96 12.40
CA PHE A 97 -11.42 9.38 12.07
C PHE A 97 -12.80 9.66 11.44
N GLY A 98 -13.71 8.68 11.42
CA GLY A 98 -15.04 8.84 10.86
C GLY A 98 -15.08 8.86 9.32
N ILE A 99 -13.99 8.46 8.66
CA ILE A 99 -13.88 8.48 7.19
C ILE A 99 -14.53 7.19 6.62
N PRO A 100 -15.46 7.31 5.65
CA PRO A 100 -16.17 6.15 5.11
C PRO A 100 -15.28 5.22 4.29
N PRO A 101 -15.68 3.96 4.12
CA PRO A 101 -14.91 2.96 3.39
C PRO A 101 -14.90 3.22 1.88
N SER A 102 -13.77 2.91 1.21
CA SER A 102 -13.62 3.11 -0.23
C SER A 102 -14.50 2.16 -1.07
N PRO A 103 -15.49 2.63 -1.84
CA PRO A 103 -16.33 1.73 -2.66
C PRO A 103 -15.55 1.00 -3.75
N ASN A 104 -14.48 1.63 -4.24
CA ASN A 104 -13.58 1.03 -5.23
C ASN A 104 -12.85 -0.21 -4.69
N ASN A 105 -12.77 -0.36 -3.36
CA ASN A 105 -12.17 -1.51 -2.70
C ASN A 105 -13.22 -2.39 -1.99
N PHE A 106 -14.50 -2.31 -2.35
CA PHE A 106 -15.48 -3.28 -1.84
C PHE A 106 -15.22 -4.68 -2.39
N ILE A 107 -15.47 -5.69 -1.56
CA ILE A 107 -15.36 -7.11 -1.88
C ILE A 107 -16.26 -7.50 -3.06
N GLN A 108 -15.69 -8.25 -4.01
CA GLN A 108 -16.41 -8.82 -5.16
C GLN A 108 -15.81 -10.18 -5.54
N PRO A 109 -16.60 -11.12 -6.07
CA PRO A 109 -16.08 -12.41 -6.52
C PRO A 109 -14.95 -12.24 -7.55
N GLY A 110 -13.82 -12.94 -7.32
CA GLY A 110 -12.65 -12.91 -8.21
C GLY A 110 -11.84 -11.60 -8.20
N LYS A 111 -12.28 -10.58 -7.46
CA LYS A 111 -11.51 -9.35 -7.25
C LYS A 111 -10.38 -9.62 -6.25
N ARG A 112 -9.27 -8.90 -6.42
CA ARG A 112 -8.15 -8.91 -5.46
C ARG A 112 -8.27 -7.69 -4.53
N PRO A 113 -7.98 -7.86 -3.22
CA PRO A 113 -7.94 -6.76 -2.28
C PRO A 113 -6.82 -5.77 -2.62
N LEU A 114 -6.95 -4.53 -2.15
CA LEU A 114 -5.97 -3.48 -2.35
C LEU A 114 -4.84 -3.61 -1.35
N SER A 115 -3.61 -3.82 -1.84
CA SER A 115 -2.42 -3.91 -1.00
C SER A 115 -1.62 -2.60 -0.99
N SER A 116 -0.93 -2.34 0.12
CA SER A 116 0.02 -1.24 0.28
C SER A 116 1.47 -1.65 -0.03
N MET A 117 1.74 -2.89 -0.45
CA MET A 117 3.08 -3.34 -0.81
C MET A 117 3.64 -2.58 -2.02
N VAL A 118 4.87 -2.05 -1.89
CA VAL A 118 5.55 -1.31 -2.97
C VAL A 118 7.04 -1.75 -3.08
N PRO A 119 7.34 -3.02 -3.43
CA PRO A 119 8.70 -3.42 -3.74
C PRO A 119 9.22 -2.61 -4.95
N SER A 120 10.33 -1.89 -4.77
CA SER A 120 10.80 -0.87 -5.69
C SER A 120 12.28 -1.04 -6.04
N ILE A 121 12.59 -0.82 -7.32
CA ILE A 121 13.95 -0.74 -7.84
C ILE A 121 14.09 0.63 -8.49
N VAL A 122 15.07 1.41 -8.04
CA VAL A 122 15.42 2.71 -8.62
C VAL A 122 16.63 2.53 -9.51
N VAL A 123 16.49 3.00 -10.75
CA VAL A 123 17.55 3.01 -11.76
C VAL A 123 17.90 4.45 -12.12
N ASP A 124 19.11 4.67 -12.63
CA ASP A 124 19.48 5.95 -13.21
C ASP A 124 19.04 6.08 -14.68
N GLY A 125 19.51 7.12 -15.37
CA GLY A 125 19.22 7.37 -16.78
C GLY A 125 19.89 6.40 -17.76
N GLU A 126 20.91 5.66 -17.33
CA GLU A 126 21.61 4.64 -18.12
C GLU A 126 20.99 3.23 -17.90
N GLY A 127 20.17 3.09 -16.85
CA GLY A 127 19.49 1.85 -16.48
C GLY A 127 20.19 1.08 -15.36
N ASP A 128 21.25 1.64 -14.78
CA ASP A 128 21.99 1.00 -13.68
C ASP A 128 21.19 1.10 -12.38
N VAL A 129 21.14 0.00 -11.62
CA VAL A 129 20.46 -0.05 -10.33
C VAL A 129 21.18 0.84 -9.31
N ARG A 130 20.44 1.79 -8.73
CA ARG A 130 20.94 2.72 -7.70
C ARG A 130 20.38 2.44 -6.31
N LEU A 131 19.19 1.84 -6.23
CA LEU A 131 18.56 1.47 -4.97
C LEU A 131 17.60 0.28 -5.18
N VAL A 132 17.65 -0.70 -4.28
CA VAL A 132 16.65 -1.75 -4.15
C VAL A 132 16.00 -1.56 -2.79
N VAL A 133 14.70 -1.30 -2.75
CA VAL A 133 14.01 -0.92 -1.52
C VAL A 133 12.60 -1.49 -1.47
N GLY A 134 12.16 -1.79 -0.26
CA GLY A 134 10.79 -2.11 0.07
C GLY A 134 10.65 -2.02 1.59
N ALA A 135 9.45 -2.22 2.10
CA ALA A 135 9.18 -2.12 3.52
C ALA A 135 8.15 -3.15 3.97
N ALA A 136 7.99 -3.25 5.28
CA ALA A 136 6.95 -4.01 5.95
C ALA A 136 6.18 -3.08 6.88
N GLY A 137 4.87 -3.30 7.04
CA GLY A 137 4.04 -2.51 7.95
C GLY A 137 2.71 -2.02 7.37
N GLY A 138 2.10 -2.80 6.48
CA GLY A 138 0.79 -2.50 5.88
C GLY A 138 0.72 -1.11 5.27
N THR A 139 -0.27 -0.31 5.66
CA THR A 139 -0.52 1.03 5.11
C THR A 139 0.66 2.00 5.23
N LYS A 140 1.57 1.77 6.19
CA LYS A 140 2.77 2.59 6.41
C LYS A 140 3.90 2.31 5.42
N ILE A 141 3.79 1.30 4.57
CA ILE A 141 4.81 0.99 3.54
C ILE A 141 4.99 2.15 2.56
N THR A 142 3.93 2.94 2.33
CA THR A 142 3.92 4.01 1.32
C THR A 142 4.49 5.35 1.79
N THR A 143 4.81 5.50 3.08
CA THR A 143 5.33 6.73 3.70
C THR A 143 6.83 6.67 3.95
#